data_AF-A0A960WIU9-F1
#
_entry.id   AF-A0A960WIU9-F1
#
_cell.length_a   1.000
_cell.length_b   1.000
_cell.length_c   1.000
_cell.angle_alpha   90.00
_cell.angle_beta   90.00
_cell.angle_gamma   90.00
#
_symmetry.space_group_name_H-M   'P 1'
#
loop_
_entity.id
_entity.type
_entity.pdbx_description
1 polymer ?
#
loop_
_entity_poly.entity_id
_entity_poly.type
_entity_poly.pdbx_seq_one_letter_code
_entity_poly.pdbx_strand_id
1 'polypeptide(L)'
;MKKISLCIAGIALLSLSVPTFAKEGPGPCRADHEKFCKDMPKGKEHRECMKKNFNNFSEDCKNHLKAKKEKYKENKKEQKGNGMRAACREDHQKFCKDIPKGDGRIMKCFKDNEANLSEACKEALANRKQKK
;
A
#
# COMPACT_ATOMS: atom_id res chain seq x y z
N MET A 1 18.87 47.65 51.39
CA MET A 1 18.44 46.47 52.17
C MET A 1 17.00 46.66 52.66
N LYS A 2 16.02 45.96 52.05
CA LYS A 2 14.78 45.45 52.68
C LYS A 2 13.90 44.73 51.64
N LYS A 3 14.03 43.40 51.69
CA LYS A 3 13.02 42.32 51.51
C LYS A 3 12.21 42.23 50.21
N ILE A 4 12.54 41.20 49.44
CA ILE A 4 11.70 40.47 48.47
C ILE A 4 10.43 39.99 49.18
N SER A 5 9.25 40.23 48.60
CA SER A 5 8.02 39.49 48.90
C SER A 5 7.30 39.15 47.59
N LEU A 6 6.96 37.87 47.48
CA LEU A 6 6.48 37.12 46.33
C LEU A 6 4.93 37.12 46.31
N CYS A 7 4.30 37.12 45.12
CA CYS A 7 3.28 36.16 44.67
C CYS A 7 2.17 36.71 43.74
N ILE A 8 2.23 36.26 42.47
CA ILE A 8 1.17 35.62 41.66
C ILE A 8 -0.16 36.36 41.46
N ALA A 9 -0.47 36.73 40.22
CA ALA A 9 -1.56 36.14 39.41
C ALA A 9 -1.82 37.00 38.17
N GLY A 10 -1.56 36.46 36.98
CA GLY A 10 -1.94 37.16 35.75
C GLY A 10 -1.12 36.84 34.50
N ILE A 11 -0.46 35.68 34.42
CA ILE A 11 -0.05 35.19 33.11
C ILE A 11 -1.29 34.52 32.53
N ALA A 12 -1.97 35.23 31.63
CA ALA A 12 -3.03 34.68 30.82
C ALA A 12 -2.52 33.40 30.16
N LEU A 13 -3.00 32.25 30.65
CA LEU A 13 -2.92 30.98 29.96
C LEU A 13 -3.77 31.14 28.69
N LEU A 14 -3.17 31.71 27.64
CA LEU A 14 -3.55 31.40 26.27
C LEU A 14 -3.29 29.90 26.14
N SER A 15 -4.36 29.13 26.37
CA SER A 15 -4.46 27.75 25.98
C SER A 15 -4.29 27.68 24.47
N LEU A 16 -3.02 27.71 24.03
CA LEU A 16 -2.63 27.14 22.76
C LEU A 16 -3.02 25.68 22.86
N SER A 17 -4.22 25.36 22.41
CA SER A 17 -4.61 24.03 21.99
C SER A 17 -3.65 23.67 20.87
N VAL A 18 -2.47 23.19 21.24
CA VAL A 18 -1.54 22.57 20.31
C VAL A 18 -2.38 21.45 19.69
N PRO A 19 -2.73 21.51 18.40
CA PRO A 19 -3.41 20.38 17.79
C PRO A 19 -2.47 19.21 18.04
N THR A 20 -2.96 18.19 18.75
CA THR A 20 -2.27 16.93 18.88
C THR A 20 -2.11 16.42 17.45
N PHE A 21 -0.95 16.70 16.87
CA PHE A 21 -0.55 16.08 15.63
C PHE A 21 -0.39 14.60 15.97
N ALA A 22 -1.48 13.84 15.85
CA ALA A 22 -1.44 12.41 15.61
C ALA A 22 -0.83 12.22 14.22
N LYS A 23 0.45 12.59 14.07
CA LYS A 23 1.22 12.42 12.86
C LYS A 23 1.59 10.94 12.81
N GLU A 24 0.72 10.20 12.14
CA GLU A 24 1.00 8.97 11.40
C GLU A 24 2.20 8.18 11.92
N GLY A 25 1.98 7.54 13.06
CA GLY A 25 2.84 6.48 13.53
C GLY A 25 2.82 5.32 12.53
N PRO A 26 3.89 4.51 12.50
CA PRO A 26 3.93 3.31 11.68
C PRO A 26 2.73 2.42 12.05
N GLY A 27 2.04 1.94 11.02
CA GLY A 27 0.71 1.34 11.16
C GLY A 27 0.64 0.14 12.11
N PRO A 28 -0.57 -0.39 12.36
CA PRO A 28 -0.86 -1.34 13.45
C PRO A 28 -0.07 -2.66 13.37
N CYS A 29 0.57 -2.95 12.24
CA CYS A 29 1.39 -4.15 12.06
C CYS A 29 2.89 -3.95 12.31
N ARG A 30 3.38 -2.75 12.69
CA ARG A 30 4.83 -2.51 12.81
C ARG A 30 5.50 -3.49 13.78
N ALA A 31 5.00 -3.56 15.02
CA ALA A 31 5.63 -4.36 16.07
C ALA A 31 5.60 -5.86 15.71
N ASP A 32 4.51 -6.31 15.09
CA ASP A 32 4.40 -7.69 14.61
C ASP A 32 5.40 -7.98 13.49
N HIS A 33 5.57 -7.07 12.52
CA HIS A 33 6.56 -7.24 11.46
C HIS A 33 7.98 -7.30 12.01
N GLU A 34 8.30 -6.44 12.97
CA GLU A 34 9.61 -6.43 13.62
C GLU A 34 9.88 -7.74 14.38
N LYS A 35 8.89 -8.25 15.10
CA LYS A 35 9.02 -9.47 15.88
C LYS A 35 9.12 -10.72 15.00
N PHE A 36 8.30 -10.82 13.95
CA PHE A 36 8.10 -12.07 13.22
C PHE A 36 8.74 -12.11 11.83
N CYS A 37 8.94 -10.96 11.18
CA CYS A 37 9.29 -10.90 9.75
C CYS A 37 10.41 -9.91 9.40
N LYS A 38 11.19 -9.42 10.37
CA LYS A 38 12.22 -8.39 10.16
C LYS A 38 13.31 -8.79 9.16
N ASP A 39 13.68 -10.06 9.12
CA ASP A 39 14.77 -10.58 8.28
C ASP A 39 14.28 -11.05 6.89
N MET A 40 12.99 -10.91 6.60
CA MET A 40 12.40 -11.42 5.36
C MET A 40 12.54 -10.40 4.23
N PRO A 41 13.04 -10.82 3.05
CA PRO A 41 13.09 -9.96 1.87
C PRO A 41 11.72 -9.39 1.53
N LYS A 42 11.69 -8.11 1.15
CA LYS A 42 10.46 -7.47 0.64
C LYS A 42 9.96 -8.27 -0.55
N GLY A 43 8.65 -8.48 -0.62
CA GLY A 43 8.03 -9.19 -1.75
C GLY A 43 7.31 -10.46 -1.33
N LYS A 44 7.69 -11.59 -1.91
CA LYS A 44 6.96 -12.86 -1.76
C LYS A 44 7.25 -13.48 -0.39
N GLU A 45 8.51 -13.48 0.00
CA GLU A 45 9.06 -14.06 1.22
C GLU A 45 8.43 -13.39 2.45
N HIS A 46 8.42 -12.04 2.49
CA HIS A 46 7.76 -11.31 3.57
C HIS A 46 6.25 -11.56 3.62
N ARG A 47 5.57 -11.68 2.47
CA ARG A 47 4.13 -12.02 2.42
C ARG A 47 3.85 -13.42 2.96
N GLU A 48 4.71 -14.38 2.65
CA GLU A 48 4.61 -15.74 3.18
C GLU A 48 4.87 -15.77 4.69
N CYS A 49 5.86 -15.02 5.18
CA CYS A 49 6.08 -14.85 6.60
C CYS A 49 4.85 -14.28 7.31
N MET A 50 4.26 -13.21 6.79
CA MET A 50 3.05 -12.61 7.35
C MET A 50 1.88 -13.60 7.37
N LYS A 51 1.72 -14.41 6.31
CA LYS A 51 0.66 -15.42 6.27
C LYS A 51 0.87 -16.51 7.32
N LYS A 52 2.09 -17.02 7.47
CA LYS A 52 2.42 -18.07 8.45
C LYS A 52 2.27 -17.58 9.89
N ASN A 53 2.60 -16.31 10.15
CA ASN A 53 2.53 -15.72 11.48
C ASN A 53 1.23 -14.96 11.77
N PHE A 54 0.27 -14.93 10.85
CA PHE A 54 -0.95 -14.14 10.99
C PHE A 54 -1.67 -14.35 12.34
N ASN A 55 -1.68 -15.59 12.84
CA ASN A 55 -2.31 -15.93 14.12
C ASN A 55 -1.51 -15.43 15.34
N ASN A 56 -0.21 -15.21 15.18
CA ASN A 56 0.69 -14.70 16.23
C ASN A 56 0.73 -13.17 16.30
N PHE A 57 0.11 -12.48 15.34
CA PHE A 57 0.06 -11.02 15.29
C PHE A 57 -0.91 -10.45 16.33
N SER A 58 -0.68 -9.19 16.70
CA SER A 58 -1.60 -8.40 17.51
C SER A 58 -3.00 -8.36 16.88
N GLU A 59 -4.02 -8.22 17.73
CA GLU A 59 -5.40 -8.12 17.26
C GLU A 59 -5.62 -6.88 16.38
N ASP A 60 -4.93 -5.78 16.70
CA ASP A 60 -4.93 -4.56 15.89
C ASP A 60 -4.38 -4.81 14.48
N CYS A 61 -3.24 -5.51 14.36
CA CYS A 61 -2.72 -5.86 13.04
C CYS A 61 -3.65 -6.83 12.30
N LYS A 62 -4.18 -7.86 12.97
CA LYS A 62 -5.14 -8.79 12.36
C LYS A 62 -6.36 -8.07 11.81
N ASN A 63 -6.95 -7.17 12.59
CA ASN A 63 -8.13 -6.42 12.20
C ASN A 63 -7.83 -5.45 11.07
N HIS A 64 -6.67 -4.78 11.10
CA HIS A 64 -6.20 -3.99 9.97
C HIS A 64 -6.07 -4.81 8.68
N LEU A 65 -5.45 -5.99 8.75
CA LEU A 65 -5.26 -6.87 7.58
C LEU A 65 -6.59 -7.41 7.05
N LYS A 66 -7.54 -7.78 7.92
CA LYS A 66 -8.90 -8.18 7.56
C LYS A 66 -9.64 -7.03 6.86
N ALA A 67 -9.66 -5.83 7.47
CA ALA A 67 -10.30 -4.65 6.90
C ALA A 67 -9.70 -4.28 5.53
N LYS A 68 -8.37 -4.32 5.41
CA LYS A 68 -7.67 -4.08 4.13
C LYS A 68 -8.02 -5.11 3.07
N LYS A 69 -8.18 -6.39 3.46
CA LYS A 69 -8.61 -7.48 2.55
C LYS A 69 -10.03 -7.25 2.03
N GLU A 70 -10.96 -6.82 2.87
CA GLU A 70 -12.33 -6.51 2.44
C GLU A 70 -12.37 -5.30 1.49
N LYS A 71 -11.66 -4.21 1.83
CA LYS A 71 -11.50 -3.06 0.92
C LYS A 71 -10.88 -3.46 -0.43
N TYR A 72 -9.89 -4.35 -0.43
CA TYR A 72 -9.31 -4.84 -1.70
C TYR A 72 -10.34 -5.63 -2.53
N LYS A 73 -11.15 -6.49 -1.89
CA LYS A 73 -12.20 -7.25 -2.59
C LYS A 73 -13.26 -6.32 -3.18
N GLU A 74 -13.66 -5.29 -2.44
CA GLU A 74 -14.61 -4.26 -2.88
C GLU A 74 -14.09 -3.53 -4.13
N ASN A 75 -12.90 -2.92 -4.05
CA ASN A 75 -12.26 -2.25 -5.18
C ASN A 75 -12.05 -3.16 -6.40
N LYS A 76 -11.80 -4.46 -6.16
CA LYS A 76 -11.61 -5.44 -7.24
C LYS A 76 -12.93 -5.82 -7.93
N LYS A 77 -14.09 -5.75 -7.26
CA LYS A 77 -15.39 -6.04 -7.88
C LYS A 77 -15.68 -5.06 -9.02
N GLU A 78 -15.35 -3.79 -8.83
CA GLU A 78 -15.49 -2.74 -9.86
C GLU A 78 -14.56 -2.96 -11.08
N GLN A 79 -13.43 -3.64 -10.91
CA GLN A 79 -12.45 -3.91 -11.97
C GLN A 79 -12.66 -5.24 -12.71
N LYS A 80 -13.65 -6.04 -12.30
CA LYS A 80 -13.83 -7.43 -12.74
C LYS A 80 -14.59 -7.49 -14.07
N GLY A 81 -13.94 -7.07 -15.16
CA GLY A 81 -14.49 -7.18 -16.52
C GLY A 81 -13.69 -6.44 -17.59
N ASN A 82 -13.24 -5.22 -17.28
CA ASN A 82 -12.49 -4.34 -18.20
C ASN A 82 -11.06 -4.01 -17.71
N GLY A 83 -10.50 -4.83 -16.83
CA GLY A 83 -9.12 -4.61 -16.37
C GLY A 83 -8.10 -4.86 -17.48
N MET A 84 -6.96 -4.16 -17.42
CA MET A 84 -5.81 -4.32 -18.34
C MET A 84 -5.44 -5.78 -18.66
N ARG A 85 -5.55 -6.68 -17.67
CA ARG A 85 -5.26 -8.12 -17.87
C ARG A 85 -6.24 -8.81 -18.82
N ALA A 86 -7.50 -8.42 -18.81
CA ALA A 86 -8.52 -8.98 -19.70
C ALA A 86 -8.31 -8.41 -21.11
N ALA A 87 -8.18 -7.09 -21.23
CA ALA A 87 -7.97 -6.41 -22.50
C ALA A 87 -6.69 -6.88 -23.23
N CYS A 88 -5.59 -7.07 -22.50
CA CYS A 88 -4.31 -7.50 -23.07
C CYS A 88 -4.10 -9.02 -23.09
N ARG A 89 -5.12 -9.84 -22.84
CA ARG A 89 -4.95 -11.30 -22.68
C ARG A 89 -4.41 -11.95 -23.95
N GLU A 90 -4.99 -11.61 -25.10
CA GLU A 90 -4.59 -12.18 -26.38
C GLU A 90 -3.22 -11.66 -26.83
N ASP A 91 -2.97 -10.36 -26.66
CA ASP A 91 -1.67 -9.76 -26.96
C ASP A 91 -0.56 -10.37 -26.09
N HIS A 92 -0.84 -10.63 -24.80
CA HIS A 92 0.09 -11.34 -23.94
C HIS A 92 0.40 -12.75 -24.48
N GLN A 93 -0.61 -13.49 -24.93
CA GLN A 93 -0.39 -14.84 -25.48
C GLN A 93 0.40 -14.82 -26.79
N LYS A 94 0.19 -13.80 -27.63
CA LYS A 94 0.89 -13.63 -28.91
C LYS A 94 2.35 -13.21 -28.73
N PHE A 95 2.60 -12.21 -27.90
CA PHE A 95 3.90 -11.52 -27.85
C PHE A 95 4.71 -11.81 -26.59
N CYS A 96 4.06 -12.13 -25.46
CA CYS A 96 4.69 -12.14 -24.14
C CYS A 96 4.52 -13.44 -23.36
N LYS A 97 4.08 -14.53 -24.00
CA LYS A 97 3.69 -15.78 -23.31
C LYS A 97 4.81 -16.39 -22.46
N ASP A 98 6.05 -16.27 -22.93
CA ASP A 98 7.24 -16.86 -22.31
C ASP A 98 7.91 -15.89 -21.32
N ILE A 99 7.37 -14.68 -21.16
CA ILE A 99 7.92 -13.68 -20.25
C ILE A 99 7.58 -14.06 -18.81
N PRO A 100 8.58 -14.31 -17.94
CA PRO A 100 8.29 -14.67 -16.56
C PRO A 100 7.60 -13.52 -15.84
N LYS A 101 6.58 -13.84 -15.05
CA LYS A 101 5.82 -12.86 -14.26
C LYS A 101 6.71 -12.19 -13.21
N GLY A 102 6.37 -10.95 -12.85
CA GLY A 102 7.11 -10.15 -11.85
C GLY A 102 7.93 -9.03 -12.48
N ASP A 103 8.49 -8.17 -11.62
CA ASP A 103 9.46 -7.10 -11.92
C ASP A 103 9.12 -6.20 -13.12
N GLY A 104 7.84 -6.08 -13.47
CA GLY A 104 7.41 -5.31 -14.63
C GLY A 104 7.82 -5.90 -15.99
N ARG A 105 8.35 -7.13 -16.06
CA ARG A 105 8.84 -7.71 -17.33
C ARG A 105 7.77 -7.80 -18.41
N ILE A 106 6.55 -8.19 -18.04
CA ILE A 106 5.42 -8.22 -18.98
C ILE A 106 5.09 -6.80 -19.49
N MET A 107 5.21 -5.77 -18.65
CA MET A 107 4.98 -4.39 -19.08
C MET A 107 6.07 -3.91 -20.04
N LYS A 108 7.31 -4.35 -19.83
CA LYS A 108 8.40 -4.10 -20.77
C LYS A 108 8.11 -4.77 -22.12
N CYS A 109 7.72 -6.04 -22.11
CA CYS A 109 7.34 -6.75 -23.33
C CYS A 109 6.19 -6.05 -24.10
N PHE A 110 5.17 -5.56 -23.40
CA PHE A 110 4.12 -4.75 -24.04
C PHE A 110 4.66 -3.45 -24.64
N LYS A 111 5.59 -2.76 -23.98
CA LYS A 111 6.22 -1.56 -24.53
C LYS A 111 7.04 -1.86 -25.78
N ASP A 112 7.80 -2.96 -25.77
CA ASP A 112 8.62 -3.39 -26.90
C ASP A 112 7.77 -3.83 -28.10
N ASN A 113 6.51 -4.22 -27.87
CA ASN A 113 5.53 -4.62 -28.89
C ASN A 113 4.39 -3.60 -29.08
N GLU A 114 4.54 -2.37 -28.60
CA GLU A 114 3.43 -1.39 -28.49
C GLU A 114 2.68 -1.18 -29.81
N ALA A 115 3.39 -1.14 -30.93
CA ALA A 115 2.79 -0.98 -32.26
C ALA A 115 1.88 -2.17 -32.67
N ASN A 116 2.18 -3.37 -32.17
CA ASN A 116 1.53 -4.62 -32.53
C ASN A 116 0.38 -5.01 -31.58
N LEU A 117 0.20 -4.28 -30.48
CA LEU A 117 -0.88 -4.55 -29.53
C LEU A 117 -2.24 -4.18 -30.12
N SER A 118 -3.28 -4.90 -29.70
CA SER A 118 -4.66 -4.50 -29.98
C SER A 118 -4.98 -3.11 -29.40
N GLU A 119 -5.90 -2.39 -30.04
CA GLU A 119 -6.37 -1.09 -29.55
C GLU A 119 -6.95 -1.18 -28.13
N ALA A 120 -7.71 -2.24 -27.84
CA ALA A 120 -8.23 -2.51 -26.51
C ALA A 120 -7.11 -2.64 -25.46
N CYS A 121 -6.00 -3.30 -25.78
CA CYS A 121 -4.86 -3.39 -24.88
C CYS A 121 -4.13 -2.04 -24.73
N LYS A 122 -3.90 -1.29 -25.82
CA LYS A 122 -3.30 0.04 -25.78
C LYS A 122 -4.09 1.00 -24.89
N GLU A 123 -5.41 1.05 -25.07
CA GLU A 123 -6.31 1.87 -24.27
C GLU A 123 -6.24 1.48 -22.78
N ALA A 124 -6.30 0.18 -22.48
CA ALA A 124 -6.21 -0.29 -21.11
C ALA A 124 -4.84 0.00 -20.45
N LEU A 125 -3.75 -0.03 -21.22
CA LEU A 125 -2.41 0.36 -20.78
C LEU A 125 -2.32 1.87 -20.49
N ALA A 126 -2.96 2.71 -21.32
CA ALA A 126 -3.04 4.16 -21.12
C ALA A 126 -3.85 4.52 -19.87
N ASN A 127 -5.01 3.89 -19.68
CA ASN A 127 -5.88 4.09 -18.50
C ASN A 127 -5.20 3.65 -17.19
N ARG A 128 -4.24 2.72 -17.26
CA ARG A 128 -3.45 2.30 -16.09
C ARG A 128 -2.38 3.32 -15.66
N LYS A 129 -1.89 4.18 -16.57
CA LYS A 129 -0.91 5.24 -16.26
C LYS A 129 -1.53 6.38 -15.43
N GLN A 130 -2.83 6.62 -15.59
CA GLN A 130 -3.56 7.72 -14.93
C GLN A 130 -3.90 7.45 -13.45
N LYS A 131 -3.79 6.19 -13.01
CA LYS A 131 -4.12 5.75 -11.63
C LYS A 131 -2.90 5.61 -10.72
N LYS A 132 -1.75 6.17 -11.13
CA LYS A 132 -0.48 6.14 -10.40
C LYS A 132 -0.15 7.53 -9.88
#